data_AF-A0A8T5I4V6-F1
#
_entry.id   AF-A0A8T5I4V6-F1
#
_cell.length_a   1.000
_cell.length_b   1.000
_cell.length_c   1.000
_cell.angle_alpha   90.00
_cell.angle_beta   90.00
_cell.angle_gamma   90.00
#
_symmetry.space_group_name_H-M   'P 1'
#
loop_
_entity.id
_entity.type
_entity.pdbx_description
1 polymer ?
#
loop_
_entity_poly.entity_id
_entity_poly.type
_entity_poly.pdbx_seq_one_letter_code
_entity_poly.pdbx_strand_id
1 'polypeptide(L)'
;MGTCELCGMEKVSTKRTRASSTIVDCCTRCIDSLGLTSITKITDKFEENSTKNNTINNQRLVGSEKEELIPNFHIKIREERETQNLSQEDLAKKINERVNVIQKIENGNRVTDSVIKKLAKALDIILYGGITPQNERIVKIKEDNQMTMADANISDITKPNKTKLPKKKMRKLGVTRSGARKKIRE
;
A
#
# COMPACT_ATOMS: atom_id res chain seq x y z
N MET A 1 37.63 15.80 4.17
CA MET A 1 38.43 14.74 3.51
C MET A 1 37.97 13.41 4.08
N GLY A 2 37.65 12.44 3.20
CA GLY A 2 37.03 11.18 3.60
C GLY A 2 38.03 10.02 3.66
N THR A 3 37.53 8.86 4.06
CA THR A 3 38.22 7.57 3.99
C THR A 3 37.81 6.86 2.70
N CYS A 4 38.75 6.23 2.00
CA CYS A 4 38.42 5.44 0.82
C CYS A 4 38.03 4.01 1.23
N GLU A 5 36.82 3.57 0.87
CA GLU A 5 36.29 2.25 1.22
C GLU A 5 36.94 1.08 0.45
N LEU A 6 37.70 1.37 -0.61
CA LEU A 6 38.40 0.35 -1.42
C LEU A 6 39.86 0.14 -1.00
N CYS A 7 40.58 1.21 -0.63
CA CYS A 7 42.00 1.12 -0.26
C CYS A 7 42.30 1.50 1.19
N GLY A 8 41.29 1.90 1.98
CA GLY A 8 41.44 2.26 3.39
C GLY A 8 42.21 3.55 3.67
N MET A 9 42.59 4.31 2.62
CA MET A 9 43.39 5.52 2.80
C MET A 9 42.54 6.64 3.39
N GLU A 10 43.02 7.24 4.47
CA GLU A 10 42.37 8.37 5.12
C GLU A 10 42.82 9.71 4.53
N LYS A 11 42.01 10.75 4.73
CA LYS A 11 42.29 12.14 4.31
C LYS A 11 42.46 12.35 2.80
N VAL A 12 41.76 11.55 1.99
CA VAL A 12 41.76 11.66 0.52
C VAL A 12 40.44 12.24 0.00
N SER A 13 40.47 12.79 -1.22
CA SER A 13 39.25 13.22 -1.90
C SER A 13 38.47 11.98 -2.36
N THR A 14 37.28 11.80 -1.81
CA THR A 14 36.40 10.67 -2.14
C THR A 14 35.28 11.13 -3.08
N LYS A 15 34.95 10.29 -4.06
CA LYS A 15 33.78 10.44 -4.93
C LYS A 15 32.90 9.20 -4.77
N ARG A 16 31.58 9.40 -4.80
CA ARG A 16 30.61 8.29 -4.80
C ARG A 16 30.69 7.56 -6.12
N THR A 17 31.01 6.28 -6.05
CA THR A 17 31.07 5.39 -7.21
C THR A 17 30.31 4.11 -6.92
N ARG A 18 29.90 3.41 -7.97
CA ARG A 18 29.27 2.09 -7.84
C ARG A 18 30.33 1.02 -8.05
N ALA A 19 30.70 0.30 -7.00
CA ALA A 19 31.56 -0.87 -7.10
C ALA A 19 30.68 -2.12 -7.10
N SER A 20 30.62 -2.82 -8.24
CA SER A 20 29.74 -3.98 -8.45
C SER A 20 28.26 -3.69 -8.16
N SER A 21 27.75 -4.07 -6.98
CA SER A 21 26.36 -3.89 -6.57
C SER A 21 26.14 -2.80 -5.53
N THR A 22 27.21 -2.31 -4.88
CA THR A 22 27.14 -1.37 -3.76
C THR A 22 27.66 0.00 -4.15
N ILE A 23 27.17 1.03 -3.46
CA ILE A 23 27.62 2.42 -3.64
C ILE A 23 28.62 2.70 -2.54
N VAL A 24 29.83 3.10 -2.91
CA VAL A 24 30.97 3.30 -2.01
C VAL A 24 31.70 4.60 -2.32
N ASP A 25 32.32 5.17 -1.30
CA ASP A 25 33.13 6.37 -1.40
C ASP A 25 34.58 6.00 -1.70
N CYS A 26 35.08 6.44 -2.85
CA CYS A 26 36.37 5.99 -3.39
C CYS A 26 37.27 7.16 -3.77
N CYS A 27 38.58 7.01 -3.55
CA CYS A 27 39.57 7.98 -4.01
C CYS A 27 39.73 7.93 -5.53
N THR A 28 40.21 9.02 -6.14
CA THR A 28 40.44 9.09 -7.59
C THR A 28 41.31 7.97 -8.13
N ARG A 29 42.37 7.58 -7.38
CA ARG A 29 43.26 6.47 -7.77
C ARG A 29 42.52 5.14 -7.91
N CYS A 30 41.64 4.80 -6.97
CA CYS A 30 40.87 3.56 -7.03
C CYS A 30 39.89 3.58 -8.19
N ILE A 31 39.25 4.73 -8.43
CA ILE A 31 38.31 4.93 -9.54
C ILE A 31 39.01 4.72 -10.87
N ASP A 32 40.20 5.31 -11.05
CA ASP A 32 40.99 5.20 -12.28
C ASP A 32 41.53 3.77 -12.47
N SER A 33 42.04 3.14 -11.40
CA SER A 33 42.61 1.79 -11.46
C SER A 33 41.58 0.70 -11.73
N LEU A 34 40.33 0.89 -11.30
CA LEU A 34 39.24 -0.09 -11.41
C LEU A 34 38.21 0.31 -12.48
N GLY A 35 38.42 1.42 -13.19
CA GLY A 35 37.53 1.91 -14.24
C GLY A 35 36.10 2.21 -13.78
N LEU A 36 35.93 2.70 -12.55
CA LEU A 36 34.60 2.95 -11.99
C LEU A 36 34.01 4.29 -12.47
N THR A 37 32.69 4.37 -12.66
CA THR A 37 32.02 5.62 -13.04
C THR A 37 31.57 6.40 -11.80
N SER A 38 31.94 7.67 -11.72
CA SER A 38 31.52 8.54 -10.62
C SER A 38 30.11 9.06 -10.83
N ILE A 39 29.26 8.90 -9.82
CA ILE A 39 27.87 9.38 -9.84
C ILE A 39 27.88 10.85 -9.40
N THR A 40 28.19 11.74 -10.34
CA THR A 40 27.93 13.17 -10.14
C THR A 40 26.43 13.37 -10.31
N LYS A 41 25.74 13.79 -9.24
CA LYS A 41 24.34 14.23 -9.35
C LYS A 41 24.30 15.31 -10.43
N ILE A 42 23.69 15.00 -11.56
CA ILE A 42 23.39 15.96 -12.60
C ILE A 42 22.43 16.94 -11.92
N THR A 43 22.90 18.16 -11.66
CA THR A 43 22.02 19.28 -11.38
C THR A 43 21.35 19.61 -12.69
N ASP A 44 20.25 18.91 -12.99
CA ASP A 44 19.36 19.31 -14.05
C ASP A 44 18.82 20.69 -13.71
N LYS A 45 19.19 21.65 -14.55
CA LYS A 45 18.56 22.96 -14.67
C LYS A 45 17.06 22.72 -14.87
N PHE A 46 16.27 22.96 -13.83
CA PHE A 46 14.83 23.17 -14.00
C PHE A 46 14.66 24.62 -14.43
N GLU A 47 14.49 24.84 -15.73
CA GLU A 47 13.87 26.06 -16.23
C GLU A 47 12.39 26.04 -15.78
N GLU A 48 12.05 26.96 -14.88
CA GLU A 48 10.67 27.21 -14.50
C GLU A 48 9.95 27.92 -15.64
N ASN A 49 9.20 27.15 -16.43
CA ASN A 49 8.14 27.67 -17.28
C ASN A 49 7.02 26.64 -17.38
N SER A 50 6.02 26.72 -16.50
CA SER A 50 4.66 26.36 -16.94
C SER A 50 3.56 26.87 -16.00
N THR A 51 2.80 27.80 -16.55
CA THR A 51 1.43 28.11 -16.18
C THR A 51 0.52 26.89 -16.26
N LYS A 52 -0.27 26.69 -15.20
CA LYS A 52 -1.67 26.19 -15.18
C LYS A 52 -2.00 24.97 -16.06
N ASN A 53 -2.31 23.83 -15.41
CA ASN A 53 -3.67 23.29 -15.30
C ASN A 53 -3.67 21.81 -14.87
N ASN A 54 -4.72 21.47 -14.13
CA ASN A 54 -5.09 20.13 -13.66
C ASN A 54 -4.83 19.01 -14.67
N THR A 55 -4.08 18.02 -14.24
CA THR A 55 -4.39 16.63 -14.54
C THR A 55 -3.74 15.78 -13.47
N ILE A 56 -4.56 14.97 -12.79
CA ILE A 56 -4.12 13.94 -11.86
C ILE A 56 -3.28 12.95 -12.67
N ASN A 57 -1.99 13.22 -12.76
CA ASN A 57 -1.02 12.33 -13.35
C ASN A 57 -0.70 11.25 -12.32
N ASN A 58 -1.53 10.21 -12.30
CA ASN A 58 -1.15 8.92 -11.77
C ASN A 58 0.00 8.41 -12.65
N GLN A 59 1.21 8.80 -12.29
CA GLN A 59 2.43 8.39 -12.97
C GLN A 59 2.56 6.87 -12.88
N ARG A 60 2.18 6.24 -13.99
CA ARG A 60 2.62 4.94 -14.51
C ARG A 60 3.68 4.27 -13.63
N LEU A 61 3.24 3.34 -12.78
CA LEU A 61 4.04 2.16 -12.51
C LEU A 61 3.94 1.26 -13.74
N VAL A 62 4.99 1.27 -14.56
CA VAL A 62 5.17 0.34 -15.68
C VAL A 62 5.39 -1.05 -15.11
N GLY A 63 4.31 -1.79 -14.89
CA GLY A 63 4.33 -3.10 -14.26
C GLY A 63 2.92 -3.66 -14.05
N SER A 64 2.23 -3.99 -15.14
CA SER A 64 0.86 -4.53 -15.19
C SER A 64 -0.20 -3.63 -14.55
N GLU A 65 -0.91 -2.87 -15.37
CA GLU A 65 -2.21 -2.29 -15.03
C GLU A 65 -3.20 -3.45 -14.82
N LYS A 66 -3.14 -4.08 -13.64
CA LYS A 66 -4.11 -5.09 -13.24
C LYS A 66 -5.37 -4.34 -12.86
N GLU A 67 -6.35 -4.36 -13.75
CA GLU A 67 -7.68 -3.85 -13.43
C GLU A 67 -8.27 -4.66 -12.27
N GLU A 68 -8.69 -3.97 -11.22
CA GLU A 68 -9.29 -4.59 -10.04
C GLU A 68 -10.81 -4.51 -10.12
N LEU A 69 -11.48 -5.41 -9.40
CA LEU A 69 -12.93 -5.35 -9.30
C LEU A 69 -13.34 -4.10 -8.50
N ILE A 70 -14.24 -3.29 -9.06
CA ILE A 70 -14.70 -2.06 -8.42
C ILE A 70 -15.39 -2.39 -7.08
N PRO A 71 -15.16 -1.61 -6.01
CA PRO A 71 -15.96 -1.72 -4.79
C PRO A 71 -17.45 -1.53 -5.10
N ASN A 72 -18.33 -2.20 -4.36
CA ASN A 72 -19.78 -2.12 -4.57
C ASN A 72 -20.28 -2.68 -5.94
N PHE A 73 -19.52 -3.57 -6.58
CA PHE A 73 -19.95 -4.25 -7.81
C PHE A 73 -21.33 -4.93 -7.70
N HIS A 74 -21.68 -5.44 -6.52
CA HIS A 74 -22.94 -6.13 -6.27
C HIS A 74 -24.17 -5.22 -6.40
N ILE A 75 -24.03 -3.94 -6.04
CA ILE A 75 -25.10 -2.93 -6.18
C ILE A 75 -25.32 -2.65 -7.66
N LYS A 76 -24.25 -2.38 -8.41
CA LYS A 76 -24.32 -2.14 -9.85
C LYS A 76 -24.99 -3.29 -10.60
N ILE A 77 -24.62 -4.54 -10.28
CA ILE A 77 -25.23 -5.72 -10.91
C ILE A 77 -26.74 -5.80 -10.61
N ARG A 78 -27.15 -5.47 -9.38
CA ARG A 78 -28.56 -5.48 -9.00
C ARG A 78 -29.36 -4.39 -9.72
N GLU A 79 -28.84 -3.16 -9.72
CA GLU A 79 -29.45 -2.02 -10.41
C GLU A 79 -29.65 -2.34 -11.89
N GLU A 80 -28.62 -2.84 -12.55
CA GLU A 80 -28.67 -3.15 -13.98
C GLU A 80 -29.61 -4.33 -14.27
N ARG A 81 -29.66 -5.35 -13.40
CA ARG A 81 -30.67 -6.41 -13.50
C ARG A 81 -32.09 -5.85 -13.41
N GLU A 82 -32.32 -4.91 -12.49
CA GLU A 82 -33.63 -4.27 -12.29
C GLU A 82 -34.01 -3.38 -13.47
N THR A 83 -33.07 -2.62 -14.04
CA THR A 83 -33.32 -1.80 -15.24
C THR A 83 -33.72 -2.64 -16.45
N GLN A 84 -33.12 -3.84 -16.59
CA GLN A 84 -33.47 -4.79 -17.64
C GLN A 84 -34.70 -5.65 -17.32
N ASN A 85 -35.34 -5.45 -16.16
CA ASN A 85 -36.49 -6.23 -15.68
C ASN A 85 -36.27 -7.75 -15.69
N LEU A 86 -35.04 -8.19 -15.39
CA LEU A 86 -34.69 -9.62 -15.37
C LEU A 86 -34.86 -10.20 -13.96
N SER A 87 -35.46 -11.39 -13.86
CA SER A 87 -35.38 -12.16 -12.62
C SER A 87 -33.95 -12.73 -12.43
N GLN A 88 -33.59 -13.09 -11.20
CA GLN A 88 -32.31 -13.76 -10.93
C GLN A 88 -32.20 -15.09 -11.69
N GLU A 89 -33.32 -15.78 -11.91
CA GLU A 89 -33.35 -17.02 -12.69
C GLU A 89 -33.10 -16.79 -14.18
N ASP A 90 -33.62 -15.69 -14.73
CA ASP A 90 -33.43 -15.36 -16.15
C ASP A 90 -32.00 -14.91 -16.42
N LEU A 91 -31.40 -14.14 -15.50
CA LEU A 91 -29.98 -13.78 -15.58
C LEU A 91 -29.09 -15.03 -15.48
N ALA A 92 -29.45 -15.99 -14.63
CA ALA A 92 -28.75 -17.28 -14.48
C ALA A 92 -28.78 -18.09 -15.78
N LYS A 93 -29.96 -18.18 -16.42
CA LYS A 93 -30.13 -18.84 -17.71
C LYS A 93 -29.33 -18.14 -18.81
N LYS A 94 -29.33 -16.82 -18.89
CA LYS A 94 -28.56 -16.05 -19.88
C LYS A 94 -27.05 -16.31 -19.80
N ILE A 95 -26.53 -16.50 -18.59
CA ILE A 95 -25.08 -16.63 -18.34
C ILE A 95 -24.63 -18.10 -18.23
N ASN A 96 -25.58 -19.05 -18.29
CA ASN A 96 -25.37 -20.46 -18.06
C ASN A 96 -24.70 -20.73 -16.69
N GLU A 97 -25.21 -20.10 -15.63
CA GLU A 97 -24.75 -20.28 -14.26
C GLU A 97 -25.91 -20.64 -13.33
N ARG A 98 -25.60 -21.17 -12.14
CA ARG A 98 -26.65 -21.52 -11.17
C ARG A 98 -27.22 -20.26 -10.50
N VAL A 99 -28.51 -20.27 -10.18
CA VAL A 99 -29.21 -19.16 -9.50
C VAL A 99 -28.52 -18.77 -8.18
N ASN A 100 -28.06 -19.77 -7.41
CA ASN A 100 -27.35 -19.55 -6.15
C ASN A 100 -26.04 -18.76 -6.32
N VAL A 101 -25.40 -18.84 -7.49
CA VAL A 101 -24.17 -18.07 -7.77
C VAL A 101 -24.51 -16.60 -7.94
N ILE A 102 -25.59 -16.28 -8.65
CA ILE A 102 -26.07 -14.89 -8.83
C ILE A 102 -26.48 -14.28 -7.49
N GLN A 103 -27.24 -15.02 -6.68
CA GLN A 103 -27.60 -14.57 -5.33
C GLN A 103 -26.39 -14.24 -4.47
N LYS A 104 -25.34 -15.08 -4.51
CA LYS A 104 -24.09 -14.81 -3.79
C LYS A 104 -23.42 -13.53 -4.26
N ILE A 105 -23.39 -13.30 -5.57
CA ILE A 105 -22.79 -12.10 -6.18
C ILE A 105 -23.58 -10.85 -5.80
N GLU A 106 -24.91 -10.86 -5.89
CA GLU A 106 -25.76 -9.73 -5.49
C GLU A 106 -25.72 -9.45 -3.98
N ASN A 107 -25.33 -10.42 -3.17
CA ASN A 107 -25.08 -10.27 -1.73
C ASN A 107 -23.67 -9.75 -1.41
N GLY A 108 -22.83 -9.51 -2.41
CA GLY A 108 -21.46 -8.99 -2.24
C GLY A 108 -20.38 -10.05 -2.08
N ASN A 109 -20.72 -11.35 -2.16
CA ASN A 109 -19.71 -12.39 -2.13
C ASN A 109 -18.99 -12.47 -3.49
N ARG A 110 -17.66 -12.33 -3.45
CA ARG A 110 -16.82 -12.47 -4.63
C ARG A 110 -16.65 -13.95 -4.98
N VAL A 111 -17.16 -14.35 -6.14
CA VAL A 111 -17.00 -15.68 -6.73
C VAL A 111 -15.83 -15.65 -7.73
N THR A 112 -15.69 -16.66 -8.58
CA THR A 112 -14.68 -16.77 -9.63
C THR A 112 -14.77 -15.63 -10.64
N ASP A 113 -13.61 -15.09 -11.04
CA ASP A 113 -13.51 -14.00 -12.01
C ASP A 113 -14.15 -14.32 -13.36
N SER A 114 -14.16 -15.60 -13.78
CA SER A 114 -14.82 -16.03 -15.01
C SER A 114 -16.31 -15.69 -15.04
N VAL A 115 -17.02 -15.86 -13.91
CA VAL A 115 -18.45 -15.54 -13.79
C VAL A 115 -18.67 -14.04 -13.83
N ILE A 116 -17.81 -13.27 -13.17
CA ILE A 116 -17.90 -11.80 -13.14
C ILE A 116 -17.67 -11.22 -14.54
N LYS A 117 -16.72 -11.77 -15.31
CA LYS A 117 -16.52 -11.40 -16.71
C LYS A 117 -17.74 -11.72 -17.58
N LYS A 118 -18.42 -12.85 -17.35
CA LYS A 118 -19.66 -13.17 -18.07
C LYS A 118 -20.79 -12.20 -17.71
N LEU A 119 -20.94 -11.84 -16.43
CA LEU A 119 -21.92 -10.85 -15.97
C LEU A 119 -21.68 -9.47 -16.57
N ALA A 120 -20.42 -9.02 -16.59
CA ALA A 120 -20.02 -7.77 -17.24
C ALA A 120 -20.46 -7.74 -18.71
N LYS A 121 -20.29 -8.85 -19.44
CA LYS A 121 -20.72 -8.97 -20.84
C LYS A 121 -22.24 -9.11 -21.02
N ALA A 122 -22.92 -9.81 -20.13
CA ALA A 122 -24.36 -10.06 -20.26
C ALA A 122 -25.20 -8.82 -19.94
N LEU A 123 -24.69 -7.94 -19.09
CA LEU A 123 -25.33 -6.70 -18.69
C LEU A 123 -24.72 -5.46 -19.36
N ASP A 124 -23.66 -5.62 -20.18
CA ASP A 124 -22.89 -4.54 -20.81
C ASP A 124 -22.35 -3.48 -19.82
N ILE A 125 -21.86 -3.92 -18.66
CA ILE A 125 -21.33 -3.06 -17.59
C ILE A 125 -19.83 -3.22 -17.45
N ILE A 126 -19.15 -2.11 -17.15
CA ILE A 126 -17.74 -2.09 -16.76
C ILE A 126 -17.63 -2.35 -15.24
N LEU A 127 -17.29 -3.59 -14.87
CA LEU A 127 -17.09 -4.00 -13.46
C LEU A 127 -15.63 -3.92 -13.00
N TYR A 128 -14.68 -3.85 -13.92
CA TYR A 128 -13.25 -3.73 -13.64
C TYR A 128 -12.83 -2.27 -13.78
N GLY A 129 -12.03 -1.77 -12.84
CA GLY A 129 -11.61 -0.37 -12.81
C GLY A 129 -10.20 -0.20 -12.26
N GLY A 130 -9.73 1.05 -12.30
CA GLY A 130 -8.42 1.42 -11.77
C GLY A 130 -8.31 1.15 -10.27
N ILE A 131 -7.12 0.72 -9.85
CA ILE A 131 -6.78 0.48 -8.46
C ILE A 131 -7.00 1.78 -7.67
N THR A 132 -7.99 1.79 -6.77
CA THR A 132 -8.17 2.87 -5.80
C THR A 132 -7.61 2.37 -4.46
N PRO A 133 -6.46 2.89 -3.99
CA PRO A 133 -5.92 2.48 -2.71
C PRO A 133 -6.80 3.02 -1.58
N GLN A 134 -7.79 2.24 -1.14
CA GLN A 134 -8.69 2.66 -0.04
C GLN A 134 -8.03 2.63 1.34
N ASN A 135 -6.78 2.15 1.44
CA ASN A 135 -6.10 1.94 2.71
C ASN A 135 -4.83 2.78 2.81
N GLU A 136 -4.97 4.09 2.59
CA GLU A 136 -3.93 5.05 2.93
C GLU A 136 -3.95 5.29 4.44
N ARG A 137 -3.00 4.67 5.15
CA ARG A 137 -2.69 5.12 6.52
C ARG A 137 -1.95 6.44 6.39
N ILE A 138 -2.65 7.53 6.69
CA ILE A 138 -2.03 8.83 6.91
C ILE A 138 -1.16 8.70 8.17
N VAL A 139 0.14 8.49 7.98
CA VAL A 139 1.11 8.62 9.07
C VAL A 139 1.19 10.11 9.35
N LYS A 140 0.63 10.55 10.48
CA LYS A 140 0.87 11.90 10.97
C LYS A 140 2.38 12.07 11.09
N ILE A 141 2.96 12.92 10.24
CA ILE A 141 4.34 13.36 10.40
C ILE A 141 4.36 13.97 11.81
N LYS A 142 5.16 13.40 12.71
CA LYS A 142 5.39 14.05 14.00
C LYS A 142 6.03 15.38 13.64
N GLU A 143 5.34 16.47 13.96
CA GLU A 143 5.99 17.76 14.03
C GLU A 143 7.22 17.58 14.92
N ASP A 144 8.40 17.97 14.42
CA ASP A 144 9.59 18.02 15.24
C ASP A 144 9.23 18.93 16.41
N ASN A 145 9.06 18.34 17.60
CA ASN A 145 8.85 19.08 18.84
C ASN A 145 10.08 19.99 19.01
N GLN A 146 10.00 21.21 18.48
CA GLN A 146 10.98 22.23 18.73
C GLN A 146 10.89 22.52 20.23
N MET A 147 11.97 22.20 20.93
CA MET A 147 12.10 22.44 22.37
C MET A 147 11.72 23.89 22.64
N THR A 148 10.65 24.09 23.42
CA THR A 148 10.27 25.44 23.83
C THR A 148 11.22 25.92 24.91
N MET A 149 11.37 27.23 25.10
CA MET A 149 12.27 27.78 26.12
C MET A 149 11.96 27.29 27.56
N ALA A 150 10.76 26.74 27.78
CA ALA A 150 10.37 26.06 29.01
C ALA A 150 11.06 24.71 29.25
N ASP A 151 11.53 24.03 28.19
CA ASP A 151 12.19 22.71 28.28
C ASP A 151 13.68 22.81 28.62
N ALA A 152 14.26 24.02 28.56
CA ALA A 152 15.69 24.27 28.84
C ALA A 152 16.01 24.44 30.34
N ASN A 153 15.00 24.68 31.20
CA ASN A 153 15.18 24.82 32.64
C ASN A 153 14.82 23.53 33.37
N ILE A 154 15.64 22.50 33.19
CA ILE A 154 15.67 21.31 34.06
C ILE A 154 17.09 21.24 34.65
N SER A 155 17.38 22.17 35.55
CA SER A 155 18.25 21.87 36.67
C SER A 155 17.34 21.42 37.80
N ASP A 156 17.56 20.17 38.20
CA ASP A 156 17.02 19.48 39.37
C ASP A 156 15.91 18.46 39.12
N ILE A 157 16.35 17.25 39.44
CA ILE A 157 15.70 15.96 39.44
C ILE A 157 14.30 16.04 40.05
N THR A 158 13.27 16.01 39.20
CA THR A 158 12.03 15.33 39.55
C THR A 158 11.67 14.38 38.41
N LYS A 159 11.77 13.08 38.68
CA LYS A 159 11.35 12.04 37.74
C LYS A 159 9.88 12.29 37.40
N PRO A 160 9.48 12.47 36.12
CA PRO A 160 8.07 12.61 35.80
C PRO A 160 7.37 11.31 36.16
N ASN A 161 6.42 11.38 37.10
CA ASN A 161 5.49 10.30 37.37
C ASN A 161 4.69 10.04 36.08
N LYS A 162 5.08 9.01 35.32
CA LYS A 162 4.27 8.47 34.23
C LYS A 162 2.97 7.93 34.84
N THR A 163 1.94 8.77 34.89
CA THR A 163 0.57 8.29 35.08
C THR A 163 0.23 7.45 33.86
N LYS A 164 0.26 6.13 34.05
CA LYS A 164 -0.15 5.17 33.02
C LYS A 164 -1.62 5.47 32.70
N LEU A 165 -1.91 5.91 31.46
CA LEU A 165 -3.27 5.90 30.93
C LEU A 165 -3.88 4.50 31.17
N PRO A 166 -5.14 4.41 31.61
CA PRO A 166 -5.74 3.12 31.90
C PRO A 166 -5.75 2.28 30.63
N LYS A 167 -4.94 1.21 30.61
CA LYS A 167 -4.98 0.21 29.55
C LYS A 167 -6.41 -0.34 29.51
N LYS A 168 -7.18 -0.06 28.46
CA LYS A 168 -8.43 -0.78 28.20
C LYS A 168 -8.08 -2.27 28.16
N LYS A 169 -8.59 -3.03 29.13
CA LYS A 169 -8.45 -4.50 29.15
C LYS A 169 -9.04 -5.01 27.85
N MET A 170 -8.20 -5.40 26.90
CA MET A 170 -8.66 -6.20 25.77
C MET A 170 -9.26 -7.47 26.34
N ARG A 171 -10.46 -7.86 25.88
CA ARG A 171 -11.03 -9.16 26.21
C ARG A 171 -10.02 -10.20 25.76
N LYS A 172 -9.50 -10.98 26.71
CA LYS A 172 -8.71 -12.17 26.41
C LYS A 172 -9.62 -13.06 25.56
N LEU A 173 -9.29 -13.26 24.28
CA LEU A 173 -9.97 -14.25 23.45
C LEU A 173 -9.72 -15.60 24.12
N GLY A 174 -10.69 -16.02 24.93
CA GLY A 174 -10.64 -17.28 25.65
C GLY A 174 -10.82 -18.39 24.65
N VAL A 175 -9.75 -19.13 24.39
CA VAL A 175 -9.86 -20.51 23.92
C VAL A 175 -10.37 -21.30 25.13
N THR A 176 -11.67 -21.56 25.19
CA THR A 176 -12.24 -22.49 26.17
C THR A 176 -11.92 -23.92 25.73
N ARG A 177 -10.68 -24.37 26.01
CA ARG A 177 -10.35 -25.79 26.01
C ARG A 177 -10.37 -26.27 27.45
N SER A 178 -11.47 -26.93 27.86
CA SER A 178 -11.47 -28.18 28.63
C SER A 178 -12.81 -28.37 29.35
N GLY A 179 -13.68 -29.20 28.76
CA GLY A 179 -14.82 -29.79 29.44
C GLY A 179 -15.31 -30.98 28.63
N ALA A 180 -15.23 -32.19 29.17
CA ALA A 180 -15.72 -33.39 28.50
C ALA A 180 -17.22 -33.26 28.25
N ARG A 181 -17.65 -33.39 26.98
CA ARG A 181 -19.05 -33.43 26.58
C ARG A 181 -19.70 -34.62 27.27
N LYS A 182 -20.51 -34.41 28.32
CA LYS A 182 -21.36 -35.48 28.86
C LYS A 182 -22.34 -35.87 27.74
N LYS A 183 -22.20 -37.11 27.25
CA LYS A 183 -23.22 -37.75 26.41
C LYS A 183 -24.49 -37.85 27.25
N ILE A 184 -25.57 -37.26 26.76
CA ILE A 184 -26.92 -37.57 27.22
C ILE A 184 -27.17 -39.03 26.80
N ARG A 185 -27.44 -39.90 27.76
CA ARG A 185 -27.99 -41.24 27.54
C ARG A 185 -29.48 -41.14 27.81
N GLU A 186 -30.24 -41.55 26.78
CA GLU A 186 -31.67 -41.94 26.73
C GLU A 186 -32.68 -41.07 27.48
#